data_AF-A0A1Y1QNZ2-F1
#
_entry.id   AF-A0A1Y1QNZ2-F1
#
_cell.length_a   1.000
_cell.length_b   1.000
_cell.length_c   1.000
_cell.angle_alpha   90.00
_cell.angle_beta   90.00
_cell.angle_gamma   90.00
#
_symmetry.space_group_name_H-M   'P 1'
#
loop_
_entity.id
_entity.type
_entity.pdbx_description
1 polymer ?
#
loop_
_entity_poly.entity_id
_entity_poly.type
_entity_poly.pdbx_seq_one_letter_code
_entity_poly.pdbx_strand_id
1 'polypeptide(L)' 'MQIILEIPEDFGRDTLPELEKQIKLEAGIALFHAGKISSGRACEFAGIDRYRFYEECAKRDIPVVN' A
#
# COMPACT_ATOMS: atom_id res chain seq x y z
N MET A 1 -13.01 -9.56 6.12
CA MET A 1 -12.12 -9.50 7.30
C MET A 1 -11.84 -8.04 7.59
N GLN A 2 -11.89 -7.62 8.85
CA GLN A 2 -11.66 -6.23 9.26
C GLN A 2 -10.45 -6.20 10.21
N ILE A 3 -9.53 -5.28 9.98
CA ILE A 3 -8.40 -4.98 10.86
C ILE A 3 -8.69 -3.60 11.47
N ILE A 4 -8.60 -3.50 12.79
CA ILE A 4 -8.81 -2.24 13.53
C ILE A 4 -7.42 -1.70 13.89
N LEU A 5 -7.16 -0.45 13.51
CA LEU A 5 -5.96 0.27 13.90
C LEU A 5 -6.36 1.35 14.91
N GLU A 6 -5.77 1.33 16.09
CA GLU A 6 -5.95 2.40 17.08
C GLU A 6 -5.03 3.56 16.72
N ILE A 7 -5.62 4.72 16.43
CA ILE A 7 -4.88 5.91 16.04
C ILE A 7 -4.97 6.94 17.18
N PRO A 8 -3.83 7.54 17.59
CA PRO A 8 -3.82 8.59 18.62
C PRO A 8 -4.74 9.77 18.27
N GLU A 9 -5.34 10.40 19.29
CA GLU A 9 -6.32 11.48 19.08
C GLU A 9 -5.72 12.75 18.47
N ASP A 10 -4.42 12.96 18.68
CA ASP A 10 -3.61 14.06 18.14
C ASP A 10 -3.12 13.80 16.72
N PHE A 11 -3.42 12.63 16.16
CA PHE A 11 -3.12 12.32 14.76
C PHE A 11 -4.12 13.06 13.86
N GLY A 12 -3.64 14.06 13.12
CA GLY A 12 -4.45 15.04 12.39
C GLY A 12 -5.65 14.43 11.66
N ARG A 13 -6.86 14.64 12.20
CA ARG A 13 -8.11 13.99 11.75
C ARG A 13 -8.40 14.19 10.26
N ASP A 14 -8.05 15.35 9.71
CA ASP A 14 -8.26 15.66 8.29
C ASP A 14 -7.40 14.81 7.35
N THR A 15 -6.39 14.12 7.88
CA THR A 15 -5.49 13.22 7.13
C THR A 15 -5.97 11.77 7.09
N LEU A 16 -7.00 11.38 7.86
CA LEU A 16 -7.44 9.98 7.99
C LEU A 16 -7.80 9.31 6.65
N PRO A 17 -8.53 9.96 5.72
CA PRO A 17 -8.83 9.34 4.41
C PRO A 17 -7.57 9.12 3.56
N GLU A 18 -6.58 9.99 3.67
CA GLU A 18 -5.31 9.85 2.96
C GLU A 18 -4.44 8.78 3.62
N LEU A 19 -4.49 8.69 4.95
CA LEU A 19 -3.81 7.65 5.72
C LEU A 19 -4.31 6.26 5.35
N GLU A 20 -5.62 6.05 5.19
CA GLU A 20 -6.14 4.74 4.77
C GLU A 20 -5.54 4.32 3.42
N LYS A 21 -5.51 5.23 2.44
CA LYS A 21 -4.92 4.97 1.12
C LYS A 21 -3.43 4.66 1.23
N GLN A 22 -2.69 5.43 2.02
CA GLN A 22 -1.26 5.20 2.26
C GLN A 22 -1.02 3.85 2.92
N ILE A 23 -1.77 3.48 3.95
CA ILE A 23 -1.65 2.17 4.62
C ILE A 23 -1.87 1.04 3.63
N LYS A 24 -2.91 1.11 2.78
CA LYS A 24 -3.16 0.08 1.77
C LYS A 24 -2.03 -0.02 0.75
N LEU A 25 -1.50 1.12 0.31
CA LEU A 25 -0.36 1.14 -0.61
C LEU A 25 0.88 0.50 0.02
N GLU A 26 1.28 0.96 1.20
CA GLU A 26 2.48 0.47 1.88
C GLU A 26 2.38 -1.02 2.24
N ALA A 27 1.22 -1.46 2.76
CA ALA A 27 1.01 -2.88 3.05
C ALA A 27 0.99 -3.73 1.76
N GLY A 28 0.40 -3.24 0.67
CA GLY A 28 0.43 -3.91 -0.63
C GLY A 28 1.86 -4.09 -1.17
N ILE A 29 2.66 -3.02 -1.12
CA ILE A 29 4.08 -3.03 -1.51
C ILE A 29 4.88 -4.00 -0.64
N ALA A 30 4.72 -3.93 0.68
CA ALA A 30 5.45 -4.78 1.63
C ALA A 30 5.14 -6.27 1.40
N LEU A 31 3.87 -6.62 1.19
CA LEU A 31 3.46 -8.00 0.92
C LEU A 31 3.94 -8.50 -0.44
N PHE A 32 3.94 -7.64 -1.46
CA PHE A 32 4.50 -7.97 -2.77
C PHE A 32 6.01 -8.21 -2.69
N HIS A 33 6.75 -7.28 -2.09
CA HIS A 33 8.20 -7.38 -1.94
C HIS A 33 8.61 -8.62 -1.14
N ALA A 34 7.83 -9.00 -0.12
CA ALA A 34 8.02 -10.24 0.63
C ALA A 34 7.60 -11.52 -0.13
N GLY A 35 7.16 -11.42 -1.40
CA GLY A 35 6.73 -12.52 -2.23
C GLY A 35 5.43 -13.19 -1.77
N LYS A 36 4.62 -12.54 -0.92
CA LYS A 36 3.39 -13.11 -0.35
C LYS A 36 2.19 -12.98 -1.26
N ILE A 37 2.17 -11.95 -2.11
CA ILE A 37 1.11 -11.70 -3.09
C ILE A 37 1.71 -11.30 -4.43
N SER A 38 0.97 -11.52 -5.52
CA SER A 38 1.36 -11.04 -6.85
C SER A 38 1.23 -9.52 -6.97
N SER A 39 1.91 -8.93 -7.95
CA SER A 39 1.78 -7.48 -8.21
C SER A 39 0.34 -7.08 -8.54
N GLY A 40 -0.40 -7.92 -9.27
CA GLY A 40 -1.82 -7.67 -9.58
C GLY A 40 -2.69 -7.63 -8.32
N ARG A 41 -2.45 -8.58 -7.40
CA ARG A 41 -3.17 -8.61 -6.11
C ARG A 41 -2.81 -7.42 -5.22
N ALA A 42 -1.56 -6.98 -5.27
CA ALA A 42 -1.12 -5.78 -4.56
C ALA A 42 -1.77 -4.50 -5.13
N CYS A 43 -1.92 -4.38 -6.45
CA CYS A 43 -2.64 -3.28 -7.10
C CYS A 43 -4.11 -3.24 -6.66
N GLU A 44 -4.80 -4.38 -6.71
CA GLU A 44 -6.19 -4.50 -6.23
C GLU A 44 -6.34 -4.10 -4.77
N PHE A 45 -5.41 -4.56 -3.91
CA PHE A 45 -5.42 -4.26 -2.48
C PHE A 45 -5.17 -2.77 -2.20
N ALA A 46 -4.20 -2.17 -2.89
CA ALA A 46 -3.88 -0.75 -2.79
C ALA A 46 -4.92 0.16 -3.45
N GLY A 47 -5.81 -0.40 -4.28
CA GLY A 47 -6.83 0.36 -5.00
C GLY A 47 -6.25 1.29 -6.07
N ILE A 48 -5.11 0.92 -6.67
CA ILE A 48 -4.43 1.70 -7.71
C ILE A 48 -4.16 0.85 -8.94
N ASP A 49 -3.97 1.50 -10.08
CA ASP A 49 -3.59 0.82 -11.31
C ASP A 49 -2.13 0.33 -11.28
N ARG A 50 -1.82 -0.52 -12.25
CA ARG A 50 -0.51 -1.18 -12.37
C ARG A 50 0.64 -0.21 -12.64
N TYR A 51 0.41 0.86 -13.41
CA TYR A 51 1.45 1.83 -13.71
C TYR A 51 1.85 2.59 -12.46
N ARG A 52 0.85 3.11 -11.72
CA ARG A 52 1.09 3.79 -10.45
C ARG A 52 1.77 2.87 -9.44
N PHE A 53 1.36 1.60 -9.34
CA PHE A 53 2.00 0.65 -8.44
C PHE A 53 3.48 0.42 -8.78
N TYR A 54 3.82 0.33 -10.08
CA TYR A 54 5.19 0.16 -10.53
C TYR A 54 6.06 1.40 -10.29
N GLU A 55 5.50 2.60 -10.47
CA GLU A 55 6.18 3.83 -10.07
C GLU A 55 6.49 3.85 -8.56
N GLU A 56 5.54 3.45 -7.72
CA GLU A 56 5.76 3.40 -6.27
C GLU A 56 6.79 2.34 -5.85
N CYS A 57 6.84 1.21 -6.54
CA CYS A 57 7.90 0.21 -6.35
C CYS A 57 9.26 0.75 -6.79
N ALA A 58 9.34 1.43 -7.94
CA ALA A 58 10.57 2.01 -8.45
C ALA A 58 11.15 3.09 -7.51
N LYS A 59 10.29 3.95 -6.93
CA LYS A 59 10.70 4.95 -5.92
C LYS A 59 11.33 4.34 -4.67
N ARG A 60 11.10 3.05 -4.42
CA ARG A 60 11.58 2.29 -3.25
C ARG A 60 12.63 1.23 -3.61
N ASP A 61 13.13 1.26 -4.85
CA ASP A 61 14.08 0.28 -5.40
C ASP A 61 13.60 -1.19 -5.31
N ILE A 62 12.29 -1.40 -5.42
CA ILE A 62 11.68 -2.73 -5.40
C ILE A 62 11.51 -3.23 -6.85
N PRO A 63 12.14 -4.35 -7.25
CA PRO A 63 12.01 -4.89 -8.59
C PRO A 63 10.60 -5.44 -8.83
N VAL A 64 9.98 -5.06 -9.95
CA VAL A 64 8.63 -5.49 -10.35
C VAL A 64 8.64 -6.59 -11.42
N VAL A 65 9.80 -6.85 -11.99
CA VAL A 65 10.06 -7.92 -12.96
C VAL A 65 11.34 -8.61 -12.50
N ASN A 66 11.33 -9.94 -12.43
CA ASN A 66 12.54 -10.74 -12.28
C ASN A 66 13.20 -10.92 -13.64
#